data_AF-A0A497TJ76-F1
#
_entry.id   AF-A0A497TJ76-F1
#
_cell.length_a   1.000
_cell.length_b   1.000
_cell.length_c   1.000
_cell.angle_alpha   90.00
_cell.angle_beta   90.00
_cell.angle_gamma   90.00
#
_symmetry.space_group_name_H-M   'P 1'
#
loop_
_entity.id
_entity.type
_entity.pdbx_description
1 polymer ?
#
loop_
_entity_poly.entity_id
_entity_poly.type
_entity_poly.pdbx_seq_one_letter_code
_entity_poly.pdbx_strand_id
1 'polypeptide(L)'
;MDYIYLTNGYEIKETPFGEGVTIHNLDGLHRAIAADLVNDRPNWTGAELRFIRKELGFTQQTLGAFVSRDAQTVALWEKDKQPVPEEASNIIRGIYKSRMEGNVEFEKMIERINELDRQIIDADERMTAYKADASGWHTAKAA
;
A
#
# COMPACT_ATOMS: atom_id res chain seq x y z
N MET A 1 -2.08 -16.98 -1.46
CA MET A 1 -1.94 -16.38 -0.12
C MET A 1 -2.10 -17.52 0.85
N ASP A 2 -1.05 -18.33 0.95
CA ASP A 2 -1.19 -19.73 1.42
C ASP A 2 -1.02 -19.83 2.95
N TYR A 3 -0.81 -18.68 3.59
CA TYR A 3 -0.63 -18.52 5.03
C TYR A 3 -1.92 -18.11 5.76
N ILE A 4 -3.02 -17.84 5.05
CA ILE A 4 -4.31 -17.46 5.64
C ILE A 4 -5.17 -18.71 5.77
N TYR A 5 -5.60 -19.02 6.99
CA TYR A 5 -6.48 -20.15 7.30
C TYR A 5 -7.63 -19.73 8.23
N LEU A 6 -8.79 -20.38 8.07
CA LEU A 6 -9.97 -20.14 8.90
C LEU A 6 -10.03 -21.17 10.02
N THR A 7 -10.17 -20.73 11.27
CA THR A 7 -10.39 -21.61 12.41
C THR A 7 -11.86 -21.99 12.59
N ASN A 8 -12.77 -21.17 12.06
CA ASN A 8 -14.22 -21.33 12.11
C ASN A 8 -14.90 -20.49 11.01
N GLY A 9 -16.24 -20.39 11.05
CA GLY A 9 -17.00 -19.56 10.10
C GLY A 9 -17.17 -20.18 8.71
N TYR A 10 -17.07 -21.50 8.61
CA TYR A 10 -17.35 -22.24 7.39
C TYR A 10 -17.99 -23.60 7.69
N GLU A 11 -18.66 -24.16 6.70
CA GLU A 11 -19.25 -25.50 6.70
C GLU A 11 -18.69 -26.32 5.54
N ILE A 12 -18.39 -27.58 5.81
CA ILE A 12 -18.08 -28.57 4.78
C ILE A 12 -19.38 -29.26 4.37
N LYS A 13 -19.63 -29.37 3.06
CA LYS A 13 -20.82 -30.04 2.49
C LYS A 13 -20.40 -31.00 1.40
N GLU A 14 -21.03 -32.17 1.38
CA GLU A 14 -20.92 -33.04 0.21
C GLU A 14 -21.73 -32.48 -0.94
N THR A 15 -21.10 -32.44 -2.12
CA THR A 15 -21.72 -32.06 -3.38
C THR A 15 -21.55 -33.20 -4.39
N PRO A 16 -22.34 -33.21 -5.49
CA PRO A 16 -22.14 -34.19 -6.57
C PRO A 16 -20.75 -34.18 -7.20
N PHE A 17 -19.94 -33.15 -6.95
CA PHE A 17 -18.57 -32.98 -7.46
C PHE A 17 -17.50 -33.23 -6.38
N GLY A 18 -17.89 -33.71 -5.20
CA GLY A 18 -17.01 -33.91 -4.05
C GLY A 18 -17.27 -32.93 -2.92
N GLU A 19 -16.32 -32.84 -1.99
CA GLU A 19 -16.39 -31.98 -0.81
C GLU A 19 -16.32 -30.49 -1.19
N GLY A 20 -17.30 -29.71 -0.75
CA GLY A 20 -17.39 -28.27 -0.95
C GLY A 20 -17.37 -27.50 0.38
N VAL A 21 -16.89 -26.26 0.35
CA VAL A 21 -16.83 -25.37 1.52
C VAL A 21 -17.79 -24.19 1.34
N THR A 22 -18.64 -23.95 2.32
CA THR A 22 -19.49 -22.75 2.42
C THR A 22 -18.92 -21.84 3.50
N ILE A 23 -18.57 -20.60 3.18
CA ILE A 23 -18.08 -19.62 4.17
C ILE A 23 -19.25 -18.78 4.67
N HIS A 24 -19.39 -18.67 5.99
CA HIS A 24 -20.34 -17.76 6.63
C HIS A 24 -19.82 -16.33 6.50
N ASN A 25 -20.63 -15.42 5.93
CA ASN A 25 -20.28 -14.00 5.76
C ASN A 25 -18.96 -13.76 5.01
N LEU A 26 -18.91 -14.20 3.74
CA LEU A 26 -17.75 -14.02 2.87
C LEU A 26 -17.28 -12.55 2.79
N ASP A 27 -18.21 -11.60 2.70
CA ASP A 27 -17.88 -10.17 2.64
C ASP A 27 -17.18 -9.67 3.91
N GLY A 28 -17.61 -10.16 5.08
CA GLY A 28 -16.99 -9.83 6.36
C GLY A 28 -15.56 -10.39 6.46
N LEU A 29 -15.35 -11.62 5.97
CA LEU A 29 -14.02 -12.22 5.90
C LEU A 29 -13.09 -11.40 5.01
N HIS A 30 -13.54 -11.03 3.81
CA HIS A 30 -12.76 -10.25 2.86
C HIS A 30 -12.37 -8.88 3.43
N ARG A 31 -13.30 -8.18 4.08
CA ARG A 31 -13.03 -6.92 4.78
C ARG A 31 -12.00 -7.09 5.90
N ALA A 32 -12.10 -8.15 6.70
CA ALA A 32 -11.15 -8.41 7.77
C ALA A 32 -9.73 -8.65 7.24
N ILE A 33 -9.58 -9.46 6.19
CA ILE A 33 -8.28 -9.71 5.55
C ILE A 33 -7.71 -8.42 4.96
N ALA A 34 -8.53 -7.66 4.23
CA ALA A 34 -8.07 -6.43 3.61
C ALA A 34 -7.67 -5.36 4.64
N ALA A 35 -8.38 -5.27 5.77
CA ALA A 35 -8.01 -4.40 6.87
C ALA A 35 -6.66 -4.77 7.49
N ASP A 36 -6.39 -6.05 7.77
CA ASP A 36 -5.07 -6.53 8.27
C ASP A 36 -3.95 -6.15 7.29
N LEU A 37 -4.14 -6.43 6.00
CA LEU A 37 -3.14 -6.12 4.97
C LEU A 37 -2.85 -4.62 4.87
N VAL A 38 -3.89 -3.78 4.95
CA VAL A 38 -3.80 -2.33 4.77
C VAL A 38 -3.28 -1.60 6.03
N ASN A 39 -3.49 -2.14 7.22
CA ASN A 39 -3.07 -1.52 8.47
C ASN A 39 -1.76 -2.05 9.04
N ASP A 40 -1.53 -3.36 8.97
CA ASP A 40 -0.56 -4.02 9.84
C ASP A 40 0.61 -4.68 9.10
N ARG A 41 0.55 -4.77 7.76
CA ARG A 41 1.54 -5.48 6.94
C ARG A 41 2.39 -4.54 6.10
N PRO A 42 3.66 -4.27 6.44
CA PRO A 42 4.58 -3.61 5.52
C PRO A 42 4.99 -4.58 4.39
N ASN A 43 5.22 -4.06 3.18
CA ASN A 43 5.69 -4.79 1.99
C ASN A 43 4.77 -5.93 1.52
N TRP A 44 3.84 -5.62 0.62
CA TRP A 44 2.95 -6.63 0.06
C TRP A 44 3.65 -7.58 -0.92
N THR A 45 3.26 -8.85 -0.85
CA THR A 45 3.47 -9.80 -1.94
C THR A 45 2.58 -9.48 -3.13
N GLY A 46 2.90 -10.02 -4.30
CA GLY A 46 2.08 -9.91 -5.50
C GLY A 46 0.67 -10.49 -5.30
N ALA A 47 0.54 -11.56 -4.52
CA ALA A 47 -0.75 -12.16 -4.21
C ALA A 47 -1.64 -11.25 -3.34
N GLU A 48 -1.06 -10.56 -2.37
CA GLU A 48 -1.76 -9.61 -1.50
C GLU A 48 -2.18 -8.35 -2.27
N LEU A 49 -1.28 -7.82 -3.11
CA LEU A 49 -1.60 -6.72 -4.03
C LEU A 49 -2.80 -7.10 -4.92
N ARG A 50 -2.76 -8.30 -5.51
CA ARG A 50 -3.84 -8.81 -6.37
C ARG A 50 -5.15 -8.95 -5.63
N PHE A 51 -5.10 -9.38 -4.36
CA PHE A 51 -6.28 -9.49 -3.51
C PHE A 51 -6.90 -8.11 -3.30
N ILE A 52 -6.14 -7.13 -2.78
CA ILE A 52 -6.65 -5.76 -2.52
C ILE A 52 -7.18 -5.10 -3.81
N ARG A 53 -6.48 -5.27 -4.94
CA ARG A 53 -6.96 -4.74 -6.22
C ARG A 53 -8.34 -5.29 -6.60
N LYS A 54 -8.55 -6.59 -6.41
CA LYS A 54 -9.85 -7.23 -6.68
C LYS A 54 -10.92 -6.79 -5.70
N GLU A 55 -10.58 -6.61 -4.42
CA GLU A 55 -11.49 -6.04 -3.41
C GLU A 55 -11.94 -4.62 -3.79
N LEU A 56 -11.04 -3.83 -4.38
CA LEU A 56 -11.36 -2.51 -4.94
C LEU A 56 -12.15 -2.58 -6.26
N GLY A 57 -12.32 -3.76 -6.85
CA GLY A 57 -12.98 -3.93 -8.16
C GLY A 57 -12.17 -3.35 -9.32
N PHE A 58 -10.86 -3.18 -9.16
CA PHE A 58 -10.00 -2.55 -10.15
C PHE A 58 -9.46 -3.57 -11.15
N THR A 59 -9.36 -3.16 -12.41
CA THR A 59 -8.52 -3.86 -13.40
C THR A 59 -7.04 -3.56 -13.15
N GLN A 60 -6.12 -4.33 -13.73
CA GLN A 60 -4.69 -4.01 -13.67
C GLN A 60 -4.39 -2.65 -14.32
N GLN A 61 -5.11 -2.30 -15.40
CA GLN A 61 -5.00 -0.99 -16.05
C GLN A 61 -5.48 0.14 -15.15
N THR A 62 -6.62 -0.04 -14.47
CA THR A 62 -7.15 0.93 -13.50
C THR A 62 -6.17 1.17 -12.37
N LEU A 63 -5.62 0.09 -11.78
CA LEU A 63 -4.61 0.23 -10.74
C LEU A 63 -3.35 0.94 -11.27
N GLY A 64 -2.88 0.55 -12.46
CA GLY A 64 -1.74 1.17 -13.12
C GLY A 64 -1.88 2.69 -13.27
N ALA A 65 -3.07 3.16 -13.63
CA ALA A 65 -3.35 4.60 -13.72
C ALA A 65 -3.16 5.34 -12.39
N PHE A 66 -3.60 4.76 -11.26
CA PHE A 66 -3.41 5.37 -9.93
C PHE A 66 -1.95 5.46 -9.50
N VAL A 67 -1.12 4.51 -9.92
CA VAL A 67 0.30 4.42 -9.53
C VAL A 67 1.25 4.84 -10.65
N SER A 68 0.74 5.46 -11.71
CA SER A 68 1.52 5.89 -12.89
C SER A 68 2.41 4.78 -13.49
N ARG A 69 1.81 3.60 -13.70
CA ARG A 69 2.43 2.44 -14.37
C ARG A 69 1.49 1.82 -15.39
N ASP A 70 2.05 1.07 -16.33
CA ASP A 70 1.22 0.28 -17.26
C ASP A 70 0.67 -1.00 -16.59
N ALA A 71 -0.31 -1.63 -17.24
CA ALA A 71 -0.94 -2.85 -16.75
C ALA A 71 0.04 -4.04 -16.69
N GLN A 72 1.07 -4.08 -17.55
CA GLN A 72 2.07 -5.14 -17.58
C GLN A 72 2.95 -5.10 -16.33
N THR A 73 3.34 -3.92 -15.90
CA THR A 73 4.11 -3.68 -14.68
C THR A 73 3.32 -4.15 -13.45
N VAL A 74 2.05 -3.78 -13.37
CA VAL A 74 1.15 -4.29 -12.31
C VAL A 74 1.06 -5.82 -12.36
N ALA A 75 0.97 -6.41 -13.55
CA ALA A 75 0.94 -7.87 -13.70
C ALA A 75 2.27 -8.54 -13.30
N LEU A 76 3.42 -7.89 -13.47
CA LEU A 76 4.71 -8.38 -12.99
C LEU A 76 4.78 -8.36 -11.46
N TRP A 77 4.26 -7.31 -10.83
CA TRP A 77 4.13 -7.23 -9.37
C TRP A 77 3.24 -8.34 -8.83
N GLU A 78 2.05 -8.54 -9.40
CA GLU A 78 1.10 -9.58 -8.95
C GLU A 78 1.63 -11.02 -9.10
N LYS A 79 2.63 -11.23 -9.94
CA LYS A 79 3.27 -12.52 -10.19
C LYS A 79 4.58 -12.68 -9.42
N ASP A 80 4.90 -11.75 -8.53
CA ASP A 80 6.16 -11.67 -7.79
C ASP A 80 7.39 -11.74 -8.73
N LYS A 81 7.26 -11.25 -9.97
CA LYS A 81 8.38 -11.11 -10.92
C LYS A 81 9.15 -9.83 -10.69
N GLN A 82 8.51 -8.84 -10.08
CA GLN A 82 9.10 -7.62 -9.57
C GLN A 82 8.47 -7.32 -8.21
N PRO A 83 9.24 -6.78 -7.25
CA PRO A 83 8.68 -6.40 -5.96
C PRO A 83 7.62 -5.31 -6.13
N VAL A 84 6.60 -5.32 -5.26
CA VAL A 84 5.63 -4.23 -5.19
C VAL A 84 6.33 -3.01 -4.60
N PRO A 85 6.40 -1.87 -5.31
CA PRO A 85 7.00 -0.67 -4.75
C PRO A 85 6.21 -0.14 -3.55
N GLU A 86 6.92 0.47 -2.59
CA GLU A 86 6.30 1.00 -1.38
C GLU A 86 5.31 2.12 -1.71
N GLU A 87 5.66 3.00 -2.67
CA GLU A 87 4.80 4.09 -3.11
C GLU A 87 3.48 3.59 -3.70
N ALA A 88 3.53 2.49 -4.47
CA ALA A 88 2.33 1.87 -5.02
C ALA A 88 1.45 1.29 -3.92
N SER A 89 2.06 0.60 -2.94
CA SER A 89 1.35 0.07 -1.78
C SER A 89 0.67 1.19 -0.97
N ASN A 90 1.36 2.30 -0.74
CA ASN A 90 0.83 3.44 0.03
C ASN A 90 -0.37 4.12 -0.66
N ILE A 91 -0.30 4.32 -1.97
CA ILE A 91 -1.44 4.86 -2.75
C ILE A 91 -2.66 3.94 -2.62
N ILE A 92 -2.46 2.62 -2.76
CA ILE A 92 -3.57 1.65 -2.67
C ILE A 92 -4.16 1.60 -1.27
N ARG A 93 -3.34 1.68 -0.22
CA ARG A 93 -3.82 1.80 1.16
C ARG A 93 -4.70 3.03 1.33
N GLY A 94 -4.27 4.19 0.82
CA GLY A 94 -5.05 5.43 0.85
C GLY A 94 -6.41 5.28 0.18
N ILE A 95 -6.44 4.68 -1.02
CA ILE A 95 -7.68 4.41 -1.75
C ILE A 95 -8.60 3.46 -0.98
N TYR A 96 -8.07 2.36 -0.45
CA TYR A 96 -8.85 1.38 0.28
C TYR A 96 -9.45 1.98 1.56
N LYS A 97 -8.66 2.68 2.37
CA LYS A 97 -9.13 3.38 3.57
C LYS A 97 -10.21 4.41 3.25
N SER A 98 -9.97 5.24 2.23
CA SER A 98 -10.95 6.24 1.78
C SER A 98 -12.30 5.64 1.38
N ARG A 99 -12.29 4.45 0.75
CA ARG A 99 -13.50 3.75 0.34
C ARG A 99 -14.26 3.13 1.51
N MET A 100 -13.56 2.65 2.54
CA MET A 100 -14.18 2.03 3.71
C MET A 100 -14.67 3.03 4.73
N GLU A 101 -13.97 4.16 4.91
CA GLU A 101 -14.26 5.15 5.94
C GLU A 101 -15.12 6.33 5.45
N GLY A 102 -15.39 6.41 4.14
CA GLY A 102 -16.25 7.44 3.57
C GLY A 102 -15.64 8.83 3.70
N ASN A 103 -14.72 9.17 2.79
CA ASN A 103 -14.22 10.53 2.55
C ASN A 103 -13.38 11.21 3.67
N VAL A 104 -13.14 10.58 4.83
CA VAL A 104 -12.42 11.23 5.96
C VAL A 104 -10.88 11.08 5.90
N GLU A 105 -10.33 10.20 5.05
CA GLU A 105 -8.89 9.84 5.10
C GLU A 105 -8.00 10.46 4.03
N PHE A 106 -8.55 10.94 2.90
CA PHE A 106 -7.73 11.59 1.87
C PHE A 106 -7.19 12.94 2.36
N GLU A 107 -8.00 13.67 3.15
CA GLU A 107 -7.61 14.93 3.79
C GLU A 107 -6.46 14.72 4.78
N LYS A 108 -6.54 13.69 5.64
CA LYS A 108 -5.47 13.34 6.59
C LYS A 108 -4.19 12.86 5.91
N MET A 109 -4.32 12.16 4.78
CA MET A 109 -3.17 11.77 3.97
C MET A 109 -2.49 13.00 3.34
N ILE A 110 -3.26 13.97 2.83
CA ILE A 110 -2.75 15.26 2.36
C ILE A 110 -2.07 16.03 3.51
N GLU A 111 -2.67 16.07 4.69
CA GLU A 111 -2.08 16.70 5.89
C GLU A 111 -0.73 16.05 6.25
N ARG A 112 -0.65 14.72 6.20
CA ARG A 112 0.59 13.99 6.47
C ARG A 112 1.67 14.24 5.42
N ILE A 113 1.29 14.30 4.14
CA ILE A 113 2.21 14.66 3.05
C ILE A 113 2.73 16.09 3.25
N ASN A 114 1.85 17.05 3.55
CA ASN A 114 2.22 18.44 3.82
C ASN A 114 3.14 18.59 5.05
N GLU A 115 2.97 17.75 6.07
CA GLU A 115 3.85 17.74 7.24
C GLU A 115 5.23 17.16 6.94
N LEU A 116 5.31 16.08 6.16
CA LEU A 116 6.59 15.53 5.71
C LEU A 116 7.32 16.49 4.77
N ASP A 117 6.60 17.18 3.89
CA ASP A 117 7.15 18.19 2.98
C ASP A 117 7.73 19.38 3.77
N ARG A 118 7.02 19.87 4.79
CA ARG A 118 7.56 20.87 5.73
C ARG A 118 8.82 20.39 6.46
N GLN A 119 8.86 19.13 6.89
CA GLN A 119 10.05 18.58 7.56
C GLN A 119 11.25 18.44 6.61
N ILE A 120 11.00 18.16 5.32
CA ILE A 120 12.04 18.13 4.28
C ILE A 120 12.55 19.55 4.01
N ILE A 121 11.66 20.53 3.86
CA ILE A 121 12.01 21.95 3.68
C ILE A 121 12.80 22.47 4.89
N ASP A 122 12.35 22.20 6.12
CA ASP A 122 13.04 22.59 7.35
C ASP A 122 14.43 21.91 7.48
N ALA A 123 14.60 20.71 6.93
CA ALA A 123 15.90 20.03 6.87
C ALA A 123 16.83 20.65 5.82
N ASP A 124 16.28 21.10 4.68
CA ASP A 124 17.00 21.81 3.62
C ASP A 124 17.45 23.21 4.09
N GLU A 125 16.62 23.90 4.89
CA GLU A 125 16.98 25.19 5.53
C GLU A 125 18.09 25.06 6.61
N ARG A 126 18.36 23.84 7.11
CA ARG A 126 19.46 23.55 8.05
C ARG A 126 20.78 23.19 7.35
N MET A 127 20.84 23.19 6.02
CA MET A 127 22.09 22.95 5.31
C MET A 127 23.11 24.05 5.59
N THR A 128 24.11 23.74 6.40
CA THR A 128 25.25 24.61 6.67
C THR A 128 26.38 24.25 5.72
N ALA A 129 26.72 25.14 4.78
CA ALA A 129 27.87 24.94 3.92
C ALA A 129 29.16 25.20 4.71
N TYR A 130 30.26 24.54 4.36
CA TYR A 130 31.58 24.79 4.95
C TYR A 130 32.58 25.05 3.82
N LYS A 131 33.46 26.05 4.00
CA LYS A 131 34.56 26.37 3.08
C LYS A 131 35.89 26.29 3.82
N ALA A 132 36.94 25.85 3.15
CA ALA A 132 38.29 25.80 3.71
C ALA A 132 39.16 26.95 3.16
N ASP A 133 40.00 27.53 4.03
CA ASP A 133 41.09 28.42 3.66
C ASP A 133 42.39 28.08 4.42
N ALA A 134 43.43 28.91 4.26
CA ALA A 134 44.75 28.69 4.88
C ALA A 134 44.72 28.62 6.42
N SER A 135 43.64 29.03 7.07
CA SER A 135 43.46 29.03 8.52
C SER A 135 42.54 27.92 9.04
N GLY A 136 41.82 27.19 8.17
CA GLY A 136 40.95 26.08 8.55
C GLY A 136 39.59 26.06 7.86
N TRP A 137 38.64 25.29 8.42
CA TRP A 137 37.27 25.14 7.91
C TRP A 137 36.30 26.11 8.59
N HIS A 138 35.48 26.80 7.81
CA HIS A 138 34.54 27.83 8.27
C HIS A 138 33.15 27.65 7.66
N THR A 139 32.10 28.01 8.39
CA THR A 139 30.72 28.00 7.88
C THR A 139 30.51 29.03 6.77
N ALA A 140 29.77 28.67 5.73
CA ALA A 140 29.38 29.52 4.60
C ALA A 140 27.86 29.47 4.40
N LYS A 141 27.27 30.55 3.88
CA LYS A 141 25.87 30.51 3.43
C LYS A 141 25.80 29.86 2.05
N ALA A 142 24.85 28.95 1.86
CA ALA A 142 24.44 28.51 0.54
C ALA A 142 23.83 29.71 -0.21
N ALA A 143 24.18 29.89 -1.48
CA ALA A 143 23.73 31.01 -2.32
C ALA A 143 22.32 30.78 -2.85
#